data_AF-A0AA51PGD9-F1
#
_entry.id   AF-A0AA51PGD9-F1
#
_cell.length_a   1.000
_cell.length_b   1.000
_cell.length_c   1.000
_cell.angle_alpha   90.00
_cell.angle_beta   90.00
_cell.angle_gamma   90.00
#
_symmetry.space_group_name_H-M   'P 1'
#
loop_
_entity.id
_entity.type
_entity.pdbx_description
1 polymer ?
#
loop_
_entity_poly.entity_id
_entity_poly.type
_entity_poly.pdbx_seq_one_letter_code
_entity_poly.pdbx_strand_id
1 'polypeptide(L)'
;QIYCQEIAPGPTLAAMLAPSHLREKCREDAAILVDRNNNGAIKQSNVIELITDLTALMLQVKSLSDSDQNAYELSVLQGTMDQIKMKLEPQYQRLFQSQIELHMQRIQMGLG
;
A
#
# COMPACT_ATOMS: atom_id res chain seq x y z
N GLN A 1 -0.05 34.62 -23.31
CA GLN A 1 -0.59 33.43 -22.60
C GLN A 1 0.41 32.31 -22.78
N ILE A 2 1.15 31.98 -21.72
CA ILE A 2 2.05 30.83 -21.71
C ILE A 2 1.16 29.62 -21.43
N TYR A 3 0.85 28.87 -22.49
CA TYR A 3 0.17 27.59 -22.37
C TYR A 3 1.19 26.58 -21.79
N CYS A 4 1.02 26.20 -20.53
CA CYS A 4 1.57 24.93 -20.04
C CYS A 4 0.85 23.82 -20.82
N GLN A 5 1.45 23.33 -21.90
CA GLN A 5 1.09 22.02 -22.40
C GLN A 5 1.57 21.02 -21.36
N GLU A 6 0.63 20.41 -20.62
CA GLU A 6 0.92 19.25 -19.79
C GLU A 6 1.57 18.18 -20.69
N ILE A 7 2.87 17.98 -20.51
CA ILE A 7 3.58 16.88 -21.14
C ILE A 7 3.08 15.63 -20.42
N ALA A 8 2.07 14.98 -20.98
CA ALA A 8 1.64 13.68 -20.50
C ALA A 8 2.87 12.76 -20.48
N PRO A 9 3.19 12.09 -19.35
CA PRO A 9 4.35 11.22 -19.29
C PRO A 9 4.24 10.16 -20.39
N GLY A 10 5.31 9.99 -21.16
CA GLY A 10 5.36 8.93 -22.15
C GLY A 10 5.07 7.56 -21.51
N PRO A 11 4.59 6.55 -22.26
CA PRO A 11 4.11 5.28 -21.72
C PRO A 11 5.10 4.59 -20.77
N THR A 12 6.40 4.67 -21.06
CA THR A 12 7.47 4.13 -20.23
C THR A 12 7.60 4.85 -18.89
N LEU A 13 7.53 6.19 -18.89
CA LEU A 13 7.61 6.99 -17.67
C LEU A 13 6.36 6.78 -16.80
N ALA A 14 5.18 6.69 -17.42
CA ALA A 14 3.94 6.37 -16.72
C ALA A 14 4.03 5.00 -16.01
N ALA A 15 4.56 3.98 -16.68
CA ALA A 15 4.77 2.66 -16.08
C ALA A 15 5.79 2.68 -14.92
N MET A 16 6.84 3.49 -15.02
CA MET A 16 7.84 3.64 -13.93
C MET A 16 7.30 4.36 -12.70
N LEU A 17 6.36 5.30 -12.88
CA LEU A 17 5.78 6.09 -11.79
C LEU A 17 4.53 5.44 -11.16
N ALA A 18 3.87 4.53 -11.87
CA ALA A 18 2.67 3.86 -11.37
C ALA A 18 2.85 3.19 -10.00
N PRO A 19 3.95 2.47 -9.70
CA PRO A 19 4.15 1.84 -8.40
C PRO A 19 4.22 2.83 -7.23
N SER A 20 4.98 3.92 -7.38
CA SER A 20 5.14 4.93 -6.33
C SER A 20 3.85 5.73 -6.14
N HIS A 21 3.17 6.07 -7.24
CA HIS A 21 1.89 6.78 -7.19
C HIS A 21 0.81 5.95 -6.50
N LEU A 22 0.68 4.66 -6.83
CA LEU A 22 -0.27 3.76 -6.17
C LEU A 22 0.03 3.66 -4.67
N ARG A 23 1.30 3.47 -4.31
CA ARG A 23 1.70 3.37 -2.90
C ARG A 23 1.35 4.63 -2.12
N GLU A 24 1.69 5.80 -2.66
CA GLU A 24 1.45 7.09 -1.98
C GLU A 24 -0.05 7.35 -1.84
N LYS A 25 -0.81 7.20 -2.92
CA LYS A 25 -2.26 7.39 -2.91
C LYS A 25 -2.95 6.49 -1.88
N CYS A 26 -2.65 5.19 -1.87
CA CYS A 26 -3.23 4.27 -0.88
C CYS A 26 -2.85 4.66 0.56
N ARG A 27 -1.66 5.22 0.77
CA ARG A 27 -1.22 5.67 2.10
C ARG A 27 -1.91 6.94 2.55
N GLU A 28 -2.09 7.92 1.66
CA GLU A 28 -2.86 9.14 1.93
C GLU A 28 -4.32 8.81 2.26
N ASP A 29 -4.97 8.00 1.43
CA ASP A 29 -6.35 7.55 1.65
C ASP A 29 -6.48 6.80 2.99
N ALA A 30 -5.52 5.92 3.30
CA ALA A 30 -5.47 5.22 4.57
C ALA A 30 -5.33 6.18 5.77
N ALA A 31 -4.47 7.20 5.68
CA ALA A 31 -4.28 8.17 6.75
C ALA A 31 -5.58 8.94 7.03
N ILE A 32 -6.29 9.36 5.97
CA ILE A 32 -7.59 10.03 6.08
C ILE A 32 -8.63 9.09 6.74
N LEU A 33 -8.67 7.82 6.34
CA LEU A 33 -9.58 6.84 6.95
C LEU A 33 -9.27 6.62 8.42
N VAL A 34 -8.01 6.44 8.79
CA VAL A 34 -7.60 6.23 10.19
C VAL A 34 -7.92 7.46 11.04
N ASP A 35 -7.61 8.66 10.56
CA ASP A 35 -7.90 9.91 11.27
C ASP A 35 -9.40 10.07 11.56
N ARG A 36 -10.24 9.87 10.54
CA ARG A 36 -11.71 9.96 10.66
C ARG A 36 -12.31 8.92 11.61
N ASN A 37 -11.69 7.75 11.75
CA ASN A 37 -12.22 6.64 12.56
C ASN A 37 -11.61 6.55 13.96
N ASN A 38 -10.41 7.09 14.18
CA ASN A 38 -9.71 6.99 15.47
C ASN A 38 -10.47 7.72 16.59
N ASN A 39 -11.08 8.88 16.30
CA ASN A 39 -11.85 9.68 17.27
C ASN A 39 -11.08 9.96 18.59
N GLY A 40 -9.74 10.02 18.52
CA GLY A 40 -8.87 10.23 19.68
C GLY A 40 -8.72 9.04 20.64
N ALA A 41 -9.23 7.85 20.29
CA ALA A 41 -9.13 6.63 21.10
C ALA A 41 -7.69 6.14 21.22
N ILE A 42 -6.95 6.15 20.12
CA ILE A 42 -5.53 5.79 20.06
C ILE A 42 -4.74 7.09 19.99
N LYS A 43 -3.72 7.21 20.85
CA LYS A 43 -2.84 8.40 20.92
C LYS A 43 -1.39 8.09 20.59
N GLN A 44 -1.02 6.81 20.64
CA GLN A 44 0.33 6.35 20.38
C GLN A 44 0.61 6.44 18.88
N SER A 45 1.51 7.34 18.49
CA SER A 45 1.83 7.61 17.07
C SER A 45 2.30 6.36 16.31
N ASN A 46 3.07 5.48 16.96
CA ASN A 46 3.55 4.24 16.35
C ASN A 46 2.40 3.26 16.04
N VAL A 47 1.37 3.22 16.89
CA VAL A 47 0.18 2.38 16.68
C VAL A 47 -0.68 2.96 15.56
N ILE A 48 -0.89 4.28 15.55
CA ILE A 48 -1.61 4.98 14.48
C ILE A 48 -0.91 4.75 13.13
N GLU A 49 0.42 4.87 13.09
CA GLU A 49 1.21 4.62 11.89
C GLU A 49 1.07 3.16 11.41
N LEU A 50 1.17 2.19 12.31
CA LEU A 50 0.99 0.77 11.96
C LEU A 50 -0.43 0.49 11.40
N ILE A 51 -1.47 1.04 12.03
CA ILE A 51 -2.85 0.89 11.53
C ILE A 51 -3.00 1.55 10.16
N THR A 52 -2.35 2.70 9.95
CA THR A 52 -2.34 3.39 8.66
C THR A 52 -1.67 2.54 7.59
N ASP A 53 -0.49 1.98 7.87
CA ASP A 53 0.23 1.14 6.91
C ASP A 53 -0.55 -0.15 6.58
N LEU A 54 -1.19 -0.78 7.58
CA LEU A 54 -2.06 -1.95 7.37
C LEU A 54 -3.32 -1.60 6.57
N THR A 55 -3.89 -0.42 6.80
CA THR A 55 -5.04 0.07 6.02
C THR A 55 -4.64 0.37 4.58
N ALA A 56 -3.46 0.96 4.37
CA ALA A 56 -2.90 1.19 3.03
C ALA A 56 -2.67 -0.13 2.29
N LEU A 57 -2.15 -1.15 2.97
CA LEU A 57 -1.99 -2.49 2.41
C LEU A 57 -3.33 -3.05 1.91
N MET A 58 -4.41 -2.91 2.70
CA MET A 58 -5.74 -3.36 2.28
C MET A 58 -6.28 -2.59 1.06
N LEU A 59 -6.01 -1.28 0.96
CA LEU A 59 -6.39 -0.49 -0.22
C LEU A 59 -5.60 -0.87 -1.47
N GLN A 60 -4.33 -1.26 -1.32
CA GLN A 60 -3.52 -1.79 -2.41
C GLN A 60 -4.09 -3.13 -2.90
N VAL A 61 -4.50 -4.03 -2.00
CA VAL A 61 -5.18 -5.28 -2.37
C VAL A 61 -6.47 -5.01 -3.14
N LYS A 62 -7.28 -4.04 -2.69
CA LYS A 62 -8.50 -3.66 -3.41
C LYS A 62 -8.19 -3.12 -4.82
N SER A 63 -7.12 -2.34 -4.95
CA SER A 63 -6.72 -1.80 -6.26
C SER A 63 -6.33 -2.92 -7.24
N LEU A 64 -5.70 -4.00 -6.76
CA LEU A 64 -5.41 -5.18 -7.57
C LEU A 64 -6.66 -5.88 -8.11
N SER A 65 -7.77 -5.90 -7.36
CA SER A 65 -8.99 -6.58 -7.79
C SER A 65 -9.77 -5.78 -8.84
N ASP A 66 -9.54 -4.47 -8.92
CA ASP A 66 -10.26 -3.55 -9.82
C ASP A 66 -9.53 -3.32 -11.15
N SER A 67 -8.22 -3.62 -11.23
CA SER A 67 -7.36 -3.39 -12.41
C SER A 67 -7.17 -4.66 -13.25
N ASP A 68 -7.06 -4.50 -14.58
CA ASP A 68 -6.47 -5.54 -15.45
C ASP A 68 -5.01 -5.73 -15.01
N GLN A 69 -4.76 -6.85 -14.35
CA GLN A 69 -3.59 -7.10 -13.51
C GLN A 69 -2.27 -6.62 -14.13
N ASN A 70 -1.64 -5.67 -13.46
CA ASN A 70 -0.33 -5.18 -13.86
C ASN A 70 0.72 -5.69 -12.87
N ALA A 71 1.75 -6.41 -13.34
CA ALA A 71 2.80 -7.00 -12.50
C ALA A 71 3.49 -5.98 -11.56
N TYR A 72 3.42 -4.69 -11.90
CA TYR A 72 3.90 -3.58 -11.09
C TYR A 72 3.12 -3.40 -9.78
N GLU A 73 1.82 -3.65 -9.75
CA GLU A 73 0.99 -3.48 -8.56
C GLU A 73 1.30 -4.55 -7.50
N LEU A 74 1.65 -5.77 -7.94
CA LEU A 74 2.14 -6.85 -7.07
C LEU A 74 3.43 -6.46 -6.34
N SER A 75 4.35 -5.76 -7.03
CA SER A 75 5.59 -5.27 -6.42
C SER A 75 5.35 -4.21 -5.34
N VAL A 76 4.28 -3.41 -5.48
CA VAL A 76 3.89 -2.41 -4.49
C VAL A 76 3.46 -3.08 -3.18
N LEU A 77 2.65 -4.13 -3.28
CA LEU A 77 2.21 -4.93 -2.14
C LEU A 77 3.36 -5.58 -1.40
N GLN A 78 4.27 -6.23 -2.14
CA GLN A 78 5.43 -6.87 -1.52
C GLN A 78 6.28 -5.84 -0.77
N GLY A 79 6.61 -4.71 -1.41
CA GLY A 79 7.39 -3.66 -0.76
C GLY A 79 6.69 -3.06 0.47
N THR A 80 5.37 -2.93 0.45
CA THR A 80 4.60 -2.43 1.61
C THR A 80 4.62 -3.44 2.76
N MET A 81 4.46 -4.74 2.48
CA MET A 81 4.56 -5.79 3.50
C MET A 81 5.94 -5.82 4.17
N ASP A 82 7.00 -5.73 3.37
CA ASP A 82 8.38 -5.72 3.88
C ASP A 82 8.61 -4.51 4.81
N GLN A 83 8.10 -3.33 4.42
CA GLN A 83 8.19 -2.11 5.24
C GLN A 83 7.44 -2.26 6.57
N ILE A 84 6.22 -2.79 6.57
CA ILE A 84 5.45 -3.00 7.80
C ILE A 84 6.20 -3.96 8.72
N LYS A 85 6.68 -5.09 8.19
CA LYS A 85 7.41 -6.09 8.95
C LYS A 85 8.69 -5.52 9.59
N MET A 86 9.43 -4.66 8.88
CA MET A 86 10.62 -4.01 9.41
C MET A 86 10.32 -3.04 10.56
N LYS A 87 9.11 -2.48 10.65
CA LYS A 87 8.67 -1.63 11.76
C LYS A 87 8.25 -2.42 13.00
N LEU A 88 7.96 -3.72 12.85
CA LEU A 88 7.51 -4.57 13.94
C LEU A 88 8.68 -5.12 14.75
N GLU A 89 8.47 -5.22 16.07
CA GLU A 89 9.42 -5.92 16.93
C GLU A 89 9.58 -7.39 16.50
N PRO A 90 10.77 -7.99 16.69
CA PRO A 90 11.07 -9.34 16.21
C PRO A 90 10.04 -10.41 16.61
N GLN A 91 9.44 -10.27 17.80
CA GLN A 91 8.41 -11.18 18.30
C GLN A 91 7.13 -11.17 17.47
N TYR A 92 6.79 -10.04 16.85
CA TYR A 92 5.61 -9.88 16.01
C TYR A 92 5.86 -10.19 14.53
N GLN A 93 7.13 -10.24 14.10
CA GLN A 93 7.46 -10.54 12.70
C GLN A 93 7.02 -11.94 12.27
N ARG A 94 7.11 -12.95 13.15
CA ARG A 94 6.58 -14.31 12.86
C ARG A 94 5.06 -14.33 12.76
N LEU A 95 4.38 -13.54 13.60
CA LEU A 95 2.93 -13.40 13.54
C LEU A 95 2.53 -12.75 12.22
N PHE A 96 3.20 -11.65 11.84
CA PHE A 96 3.00 -10.98 10.56
C PHE A 96 3.22 -11.92 9.37
N GLN A 97 4.30 -12.70 9.38
CA GLN A 97 4.58 -13.67 8.32
C GLN A 97 3.45 -14.71 8.17
N SER A 98 3.00 -15.30 9.28
CA SER A 98 2.01 -16.38 9.24
C SER A 98 0.58 -15.88 8.97
N GLN A 99 0.23 -14.69 9.45
CA GLN A 99 -1.13 -14.14 9.38
C GLN A 99 -1.34 -13.16 8.23
N ILE A 100 -0.29 -12.62 7.62
CA ILE A 100 -0.41 -11.61 6.56
C ILE A 100 0.36 -12.06 5.32
N GLU A 101 1.68 -12.28 5.40
CA GLU A 101 2.49 -12.62 4.22
C GLU A 101 1.99 -13.90 3.53
N LEU A 102 1.71 -14.95 4.29
CA LEU A 102 1.22 -16.22 3.74
C LEU A 102 -0.13 -16.06 3.04
N HIS A 103 -1.05 -15.27 3.59
CA HIS A 103 -2.35 -15.01 2.97
C HIS A 103 -2.19 -14.17 1.70
N MET A 104 -1.30 -13.19 1.72
CA MET A 104 -1.01 -12.39 0.53
C MET A 104 -0.43 -13.25 -0.60
N GLN A 105 0.54 -14.12 -0.30
CA GLN A 105 1.09 -15.05 -1.29
C GLN A 105 0.00 -15.92 -1.94
N ARG A 106 -1.01 -16.34 -1.17
CA ARG A 106 -2.15 -17.09 -1.71
C ARG A 106 -3.05 -16.25 -2.61
N ILE A 107 -3.31 -15.00 -2.23
CA ILE A 107 -4.05 -14.05 -3.08
C ILE A 107 -3.30 -13.85 -4.39
N GLN A 108 -1.98 -13.63 -4.34
CA GLN A 108 -1.14 -13.49 -5.53
C GLN A 108 -1.15 -14.74 -6.41
N MET A 109 -1.08 -15.94 -5.82
CA MET A 109 -1.17 -17.21 -6.56
C MET A 109 -2.54 -17.40 -7.23
N GLY A 110 -3.63 -16.92 -6.61
CA GLY A 110 -4.97 -17.01 -7.19
C GLY A 110 -5.26 -15.97 -8.27
N LEU A 111 -4.42 -14.95 -8.38
CA LEU A 111 -4.50 -13.92 -9.42
C LEU A 111 -3.73 -14.33 -10.70
N GLY A 112 -2.76 -15.26 -10.59
CA GLY A 112 -1.94 -15.76 -11.71
C GLY A 112 -2.56 -16.88 -12.54
#